data_AF-A0A821ZVI9-F1
#
_entry.id   AF-A0A821ZVI9-F1
#
_cell.length_a   1.000
_cell.length_b   1.000
_cell.length_c   1.000
_cell.angle_alpha   90.00
_cell.angle_beta   90.00
_cell.angle_gamma   90.00
#
_symmetry.space_group_name_H-M   'P 1'
#
loop_
_entity.id
_entity.type
_entity.pdbx_description
1 polymer ?
#
loop_
_entity_poly.entity_id
_entity_poly.type
_entity_poly.pdbx_seq_one_letter_code
_entity_poly.pdbx_strand_id
1 'polypeptide(L)'
;SALERWAQLNNETIPMFTPSEMVMYDRCSEENTIEHSEYGPIGFSAFKCIPKIVTVLYHVYDKAQTTFFCDVLRREQIKYLKTIRPDLIIINSPGSIWQDFAKLVYAPYVLVIYAGSSFAMWASLANVGHVWIPPLYGGMTPDVGSNYHWINTPVLNPSMGKKFNFTKPVDISGANKLIEWLRNA
;
A
#
# COMPACT_ATOMS: atom_id res chain seq x y z
N SER A 1 3.07 -21.65 13.25
CA SER A 1 1.76 -21.05 12.91
C SER A 1 1.05 -21.85 11.81
N ALA A 2 -0.25 -21.61 11.54
CA ALA A 2 -0.95 -22.25 10.41
C ALA A 2 -0.31 -21.91 9.05
N LEU A 3 0.20 -20.68 8.92
CA LEU A 3 0.94 -20.20 7.75
C LEU A 3 2.26 -20.94 7.55
N GLU A 4 3.04 -21.18 8.61
CA GLU A 4 4.27 -21.97 8.52
C GLU A 4 4.01 -23.40 8.02
N ARG A 5 2.96 -24.05 8.54
CA ARG A 5 2.58 -25.40 8.11
C ARG A 5 2.17 -25.42 6.64
N TRP A 6 1.38 -24.42 6.19
CA TRP A 6 1.01 -24.30 4.79
C TRP A 6 2.24 -24.10 3.90
N ALA A 7 3.18 -23.24 4.30
CA ALA A 7 4.40 -22.98 3.54
C ALA A 7 5.25 -24.24 3.38
N GLN A 8 5.43 -25.02 4.46
CA GLN A 8 6.14 -26.31 4.41
C GLN A 8 5.48 -27.31 3.46
N LEU A 9 4.15 -27.46 3.52
CA LEU A 9 3.40 -28.40 2.67
C LEU A 9 3.43 -28.02 1.19
N ASN A 10 3.60 -26.73 0.87
CA ASN A 10 3.60 -26.23 -0.50
C ASN A 10 5.02 -25.90 -1.01
N ASN A 11 6.06 -26.28 -0.27
CA ASN A 11 7.46 -25.99 -0.62
C ASN A 11 7.74 -24.50 -0.84
N GLU A 12 7.15 -23.66 0.01
CA GLU A 12 7.25 -22.22 -0.03
C GLU A 12 8.13 -21.69 1.10
N THR A 13 8.76 -20.54 0.86
CA THR A 13 9.67 -19.93 1.84
C THR A 13 8.98 -18.81 2.61
N ILE A 14 9.23 -18.74 3.92
CA ILE A 14 8.79 -17.63 4.76
C ILE A 14 9.84 -16.52 4.67
N PRO A 15 9.47 -15.28 4.31
CA PRO A 15 10.41 -14.18 4.27
C PRO A 15 10.93 -13.85 5.67
N MET A 16 12.24 -13.65 5.78
CA MET A 16 12.87 -13.14 6.99
C MET A 16 13.10 -11.64 6.83
N PHE A 17 12.76 -10.88 7.87
CA PHE A 17 12.94 -9.43 7.90
C PHE A 17 13.80 -9.01 9.08
N THR A 18 14.58 -7.96 8.89
CA THR A 18 15.30 -7.26 9.95
C THR A 18 14.43 -6.16 10.56
N PRO A 19 14.71 -5.71 11.80
CA PRO A 19 13.99 -4.59 12.41
C PRO A 19 14.11 -3.24 11.69
N SER A 20 14.92 -3.12 10.64
CA SER A 20 15.05 -1.91 9.81
C SER A 20 14.35 -2.03 8.45
N GLU A 21 13.58 -3.10 8.23
CA GLU A 21 12.87 -3.36 6.99
C GLU A 21 11.37 -3.13 7.12
N MET A 22 10.76 -2.72 6.02
CA MET A 22 9.34 -2.42 5.96
C MET A 22 8.74 -2.89 4.64
N VAL A 23 7.48 -3.28 4.67
CA VAL A 23 6.69 -3.59 3.47
C VAL A 23 5.69 -2.47 3.23
N MET A 24 5.66 -1.96 2.00
CA MET A 24 4.63 -1.06 1.53
C MET A 24 3.77 -1.79 0.50
N TYR A 25 2.49 -1.95 0.80
CA TYR A 25 1.55 -2.64 -0.09
C TYR A 25 0.76 -1.66 -0.94
N ASP A 26 0.90 -1.82 -2.25
CA ASP A 26 0.24 -1.05 -3.29
C ASP A 26 -0.61 -1.96 -4.16
N ARG A 27 -1.93 -1.85 -4.02
CA ARG A 27 -2.91 -2.63 -4.80
C ARG A 27 -3.45 -1.85 -5.99
N CYS A 28 -2.69 -0.90 -6.52
CA CYS A 28 -3.13 -0.19 -7.71
C CYS A 28 -3.48 -1.17 -8.82
N SER A 29 -4.75 -1.13 -9.23
CA SER A 29 -5.33 -1.84 -10.36
C SER A 29 -6.34 -0.94 -11.06
N GLU A 30 -6.83 -1.35 -12.22
CA GLU A 30 -7.84 -0.60 -12.97
C GLU A 30 -9.13 -0.36 -12.18
N GLU A 31 -9.57 -1.38 -11.42
CA GLU A 31 -10.80 -1.36 -10.62
C GLU A 31 -10.68 -0.45 -9.39
N ASN A 32 -9.50 -0.44 -8.75
CA ASN A 32 -9.34 0.21 -7.46
C ASN A 32 -8.96 1.70 -7.57
N THR A 33 -8.61 2.20 -8.76
CA THR A 33 -8.10 3.58 -8.90
C THR A 33 -9.19 4.65 -8.86
N ILE A 34 -10.37 4.41 -9.44
CA ILE A 34 -11.49 5.38 -9.48
C ILE A 34 -12.87 4.68 -9.57
N GLU A 35 -12.98 3.35 -9.63
CA GLU A 35 -14.31 2.70 -9.79
C GLU A 35 -14.94 2.33 -8.46
N HIS A 36 -14.14 1.85 -7.52
CA HIS A 36 -14.69 1.39 -6.26
C HIS A 36 -15.16 2.57 -5.41
N SER A 37 -16.43 2.60 -5.00
CA SER A 37 -17.09 3.70 -4.26
C SER A 37 -16.39 4.21 -3.00
N GLU A 38 -15.38 3.48 -2.53
CA GLU A 38 -14.94 3.45 -1.12
C GLU A 38 -13.41 3.36 -1.00
N TYR A 39 -12.74 3.04 -2.09
CA TYR A 39 -11.36 2.59 -2.11
C TYR A 39 -10.57 3.33 -3.18
N GLY A 40 -9.28 3.49 -2.95
CA GLY A 40 -8.42 4.28 -3.82
C GLY A 40 -7.04 4.52 -3.25
N PRO A 41 -6.14 5.13 -4.05
CA PRO A 41 -4.85 5.55 -3.59
C PRO A 41 -4.99 6.64 -2.54
N ILE A 42 -4.10 6.62 -1.55
CA ILE A 42 -4.09 7.60 -0.46
C ILE A 42 -3.08 8.72 -0.73
N GLY A 43 -3.28 9.88 -0.09
CA GLY A 43 -2.37 11.01 -0.17
C GLY A 43 -0.93 10.66 0.21
N PHE A 44 0.04 11.29 -0.46
CA PHE A 44 1.46 11.04 -0.24
C PHE A 44 1.93 11.49 1.15
N SER A 45 1.13 12.29 1.85
CA SER A 45 1.29 12.56 3.28
C SER A 45 1.41 11.28 4.13
N ALA A 46 0.79 10.17 3.73
CA ALA A 46 0.91 8.88 4.42
C ALA A 46 2.36 8.38 4.56
N PHE A 47 3.23 8.70 3.60
CA PHE A 47 4.63 8.28 3.63
C PHE A 47 5.44 8.91 4.78
N LYS A 48 4.93 9.98 5.40
CA LYS A 48 5.54 10.59 6.59
C LYS A 48 5.44 9.69 7.83
N CYS A 49 4.58 8.67 7.81
CA CYS A 49 4.45 7.70 8.89
C CYS A 49 5.59 6.67 8.94
N ILE A 50 6.43 6.57 7.89
CA ILE A 50 7.53 5.59 7.84
C ILE A 50 8.53 5.88 8.98
N PRO A 51 8.73 4.94 9.92
CA PRO A 51 9.65 5.13 11.04
C PRO A 51 11.09 5.42 10.58
N LYS A 52 11.84 6.22 11.35
CA LYS A 52 13.25 6.53 11.04
C LYS A 52 14.18 5.32 11.10
N ILE A 53 13.83 4.30 11.90
CA ILE A 53 14.60 3.05 11.99
C ILE A 53 14.53 2.23 10.69
N VAL A 54 13.50 2.46 9.86
CA VAL A 54 13.35 1.77 8.57
C VAL A 54 14.33 2.35 7.58
N THR A 55 15.23 1.52 7.06
CA THR A 55 16.23 1.87 6.03
C THR A 55 15.99 1.16 4.70
N VAL A 56 15.19 0.10 4.69
CA VAL A 56 14.81 -0.65 3.49
C VAL A 56 13.29 -0.79 3.42
N LEU A 57 12.70 -0.40 2.29
CA LEU A 57 11.28 -0.52 2.00
C LEU A 57 11.07 -1.41 0.77
N TYR A 58 10.35 -2.50 0.97
CA TYR A 58 9.89 -3.38 -0.09
C TYR A 58 8.54 -2.88 -0.61
N HIS A 59 8.50 -2.39 -1.84
CA HIS A 59 7.27 -1.99 -2.52
C HIS A 59 6.65 -3.23 -3.16
N VAL A 60 5.60 -3.75 -2.51
CA VAL A 60 4.89 -4.96 -2.91
C VAL A 60 3.62 -4.57 -3.65
N TYR A 61 3.43 -5.16 -4.83
CA TYR A 61 2.29 -4.89 -5.70
C TYR A 61 2.01 -6.07 -6.62
N ASP A 62 0.75 -6.19 -7.06
CA ASP A 62 0.35 -7.21 -8.03
C ASP A 62 0.84 -6.81 -9.44
N LYS A 63 1.89 -7.48 -9.91
CA LYS A 63 2.46 -7.24 -11.25
C LYS A 63 1.49 -7.63 -12.36
N ALA A 64 0.61 -8.62 -12.15
CA ALA A 64 -0.32 -9.07 -13.18
C ALA A 64 -1.45 -8.06 -13.43
N GLN A 65 -1.83 -7.29 -12.42
CA GLN A 65 -2.88 -6.26 -12.49
C GLN A 65 -2.37 -4.84 -12.69
N THR A 66 -1.06 -4.70 -12.92
CA THR A 66 -0.43 -3.39 -13.10
C THR A 66 -0.83 -2.76 -14.42
N THR A 67 -1.37 -1.55 -14.36
CA THR A 67 -1.67 -0.70 -15.53
C THR A 67 -0.60 0.36 -15.74
N PHE A 68 -0.61 1.03 -16.91
CA PHE A 68 0.26 2.18 -17.17
C PHE A 68 0.11 3.27 -16.08
N PHE A 69 -1.12 3.58 -15.68
CA PHE A 69 -1.37 4.56 -14.62
C PHE A 69 -0.73 4.11 -13.30
N CYS A 70 -0.86 2.84 -12.95
CA CYS A 70 -0.24 2.31 -11.73
C CYS A 70 1.28 2.44 -11.75
N ASP A 71 1.93 2.19 -12.91
CA ASP A 71 3.37 2.42 -13.05
C ASP A 71 3.77 3.90 -12.93
N VAL A 72 2.95 4.82 -13.45
CA VAL A 72 3.16 6.26 -13.24
C VAL A 72 3.02 6.59 -11.76
N LEU A 73 1.93 6.18 -11.11
CA LEU A 73 1.69 6.42 -9.69
C LEU A 73 2.83 5.90 -8.82
N ARG A 74 3.26 4.66 -9.06
CA ARG A 74 4.37 4.02 -8.33
C ARG A 74 5.67 4.81 -8.46
N ARG A 75 6.01 5.27 -9.67
CA ARG A 75 7.19 6.11 -9.90
C ARG A 75 7.10 7.43 -9.13
N GLU A 76 5.93 8.07 -9.11
CA GLU A 76 5.76 9.36 -8.45
C GLU A 76 5.74 9.24 -6.92
N GLN A 77 5.24 8.12 -6.38
CA GLN A 77 5.36 7.76 -4.95
C GLN A 77 6.84 7.58 -4.56
N ILE A 78 7.60 6.80 -5.35
CA ILE A 78 9.04 6.58 -5.12
C ILE A 78 9.80 7.90 -5.16
N LYS A 79 9.51 8.78 -6.14
CA LYS A 79 10.13 10.11 -6.22
C LYS A 79 9.85 10.94 -4.97
N TYR A 80 8.60 11.00 -4.51
CA TYR A 80 8.24 11.73 -3.30
C TYR A 80 8.90 11.16 -2.05
N LEU A 81 8.88 9.83 -1.90
CA LEU A 81 9.58 9.12 -0.82
C LEU A 81 11.06 9.49 -0.77
N LYS A 82 11.73 9.52 -1.93
CA LYS A 82 13.15 9.92 -2.01
C LYS A 82 13.40 11.38 -1.69
N THR A 83 12.41 12.27 -1.84
CA THR A 83 12.52 13.66 -1.38
C THR A 83 12.49 13.75 0.14
N ILE A 84 11.61 13.00 0.82
CA ILE A 84 11.45 13.07 2.29
C ILE A 84 12.34 12.11 3.07
N ARG A 85 12.81 11.04 2.43
CA ARG A 85 13.67 9.98 2.97
C ARG A 85 14.74 9.58 1.92
N PRO A 86 15.75 10.44 1.66
CA PRO A 86 16.81 10.13 0.70
C PRO A 86 17.61 8.88 1.06
N ASP A 87 17.68 8.58 2.36
CA ASP A 87 18.37 7.44 2.97
C ASP A 87 17.68 6.08 2.72
N LEU A 88 16.38 6.09 2.43
CA LEU A 88 15.58 4.87 2.32
C LEU A 88 15.91 4.12 1.04
N ILE A 89 16.34 2.87 1.14
CA ILE A 89 16.50 1.96 -0.01
C ILE A 89 15.11 1.42 -0.36
N ILE A 90 14.67 1.64 -1.60
CA ILE A 90 13.35 1.19 -2.06
C ILE A 90 13.54 0.07 -3.09
N ILE A 91 12.95 -1.08 -2.81
CA ILE A 91 13.06 -2.30 -3.62
C ILE A 91 11.67 -2.68 -4.12
N ASN A 92 11.45 -2.64 -5.44
CA ASN A 92 10.24 -3.22 -6.03
C ASN A 92 10.29 -4.74 -5.83
N SER A 93 9.32 -5.27 -5.09
CA SER A 93 9.26 -6.69 -4.70
C SER A 93 7.89 -7.29 -4.99
N PRO A 94 7.43 -7.29 -6.26
CA PRO A 94 6.24 -8.04 -6.63
C PRO A 94 6.51 -9.54 -6.47
N GLY A 95 5.51 -10.30 -6.01
CA GLY A 95 5.61 -11.74 -5.83
C GLY A 95 4.36 -12.48 -6.30
N SER A 96 4.28 -13.77 -5.99
CA SER A 96 3.01 -14.49 -6.04
C SER A 96 2.06 -13.97 -4.95
N ILE A 97 0.77 -14.28 -5.07
CA ILE A 97 -0.25 -13.93 -4.05
C ILE A 97 0.20 -14.39 -2.67
N TRP A 98 0.73 -15.62 -2.56
CA TRP A 98 1.24 -16.10 -1.29
C TRP A 98 2.47 -15.31 -0.84
N GLN A 99 3.50 -15.15 -1.67
CA GLN A 99 4.70 -14.42 -1.28
C GLN A 99 4.39 -13.00 -0.79
N ASP A 100 3.44 -12.32 -1.42
CA ASP A 100 3.01 -10.98 -1.03
C ASP A 100 2.22 -11.01 0.29
N PHE A 101 1.37 -12.00 0.51
CA PHE A 101 0.70 -12.21 1.80
C PHE A 101 1.72 -12.48 2.91
N ALA A 102 2.72 -13.33 2.64
CA ALA A 102 3.78 -13.67 3.58
C ALA A 102 4.57 -12.43 4.02
N LYS A 103 4.96 -11.58 3.06
CA LYS A 103 5.67 -10.32 3.33
C LYS A 103 4.84 -9.44 4.26
N LEU A 104 3.54 -9.33 4.02
CA LEU A 104 2.64 -8.54 4.85
C LEU A 104 2.43 -9.11 6.26
N VAL A 105 2.47 -10.42 6.45
CA VAL A 105 2.31 -11.02 7.79
C VAL A 105 3.58 -10.94 8.63
N TYR A 106 4.74 -11.15 8.01
CA TYR A 106 6.00 -11.32 8.75
C TYR A 106 6.87 -10.06 8.80
N ALA A 107 6.58 -9.02 8.03
CA ALA A 107 7.33 -7.77 8.12
C ALA A 107 7.09 -7.06 9.47
N PRO A 108 8.12 -6.49 10.09
CA PRO A 108 7.98 -5.80 11.38
C PRO A 108 7.22 -4.47 11.23
N TYR A 109 7.22 -3.89 10.03
CA TYR A 109 6.47 -2.69 9.69
C TYR A 109 5.75 -2.90 8.36
N VAL A 110 4.46 -2.56 8.31
CA VAL A 110 3.63 -2.61 7.11
C VAL A 110 2.94 -1.28 6.89
N LEU A 111 3.01 -0.74 5.68
CA LEU A 111 2.21 0.39 5.25
C LEU A 111 1.32 -0.02 4.08
N VAL A 112 0.01 0.02 4.31
CA VAL A 112 -0.99 -0.18 3.25
C VAL A 112 -1.34 1.20 2.70
N ILE A 113 -0.97 1.47 1.44
CA ILE A 113 -1.20 2.78 0.79
C ILE A 113 -2.39 2.80 -0.16
N TYR A 114 -3.23 1.76 -0.06
CA TYR A 114 -4.39 1.59 -0.89
C TYR A 114 -5.53 1.05 -0.04
N ALA A 115 -6.59 1.84 0.13
CA ALA A 115 -7.77 1.39 0.87
C ALA A 115 -8.46 0.23 0.11
N GLY A 116 -9.08 -0.71 0.82
CA GLY A 116 -10.04 -1.65 0.20
C GLY A 116 -9.58 -3.06 -0.15
N SER A 117 -8.40 -3.46 0.28
CA SER A 117 -7.96 -4.84 0.11
C SER A 117 -8.36 -5.69 1.29
N SER A 118 -9.37 -6.55 1.14
CA SER A 118 -9.63 -7.62 2.13
C SER A 118 -8.37 -8.46 2.34
N PHE A 119 -7.61 -8.71 1.28
CA PHE A 119 -6.30 -9.38 1.35
C PHE A 119 -5.31 -8.63 2.24
N ALA A 120 -5.11 -7.31 2.04
CA ALA A 120 -4.21 -6.53 2.88
C ALA A 120 -4.74 -6.40 4.30
N MET A 121 -6.06 -6.33 4.50
CA MET A 121 -6.70 -6.29 5.81
C MET A 121 -6.46 -7.59 6.57
N TRP A 122 -6.70 -8.75 5.96
CA TRP A 122 -6.42 -10.04 6.59
C TRP A 122 -4.93 -10.24 6.89
N ALA A 123 -4.06 -9.86 5.95
CA ALA A 123 -2.62 -9.94 6.17
C ALA A 123 -2.17 -9.00 7.29
N SER A 124 -2.75 -7.80 7.34
CA SER A 124 -2.53 -6.82 8.40
C SER A 124 -2.97 -7.39 9.73
N LEU A 125 -4.20 -7.91 9.85
CA LEU A 125 -4.74 -8.52 11.08
C LEU A 125 -3.91 -9.69 11.61
N ALA A 126 -3.27 -10.44 10.71
CA ALA A 126 -2.37 -11.53 11.05
C ALA A 126 -0.92 -11.07 11.34
N ASN A 127 -0.57 -9.81 11.03
CA ASN A 127 0.75 -9.26 11.28
C ASN A 127 0.99 -9.08 12.78
N VAL A 128 2.19 -9.44 13.23
CA VAL A 128 2.62 -9.35 14.64
C VAL A 128 3.48 -8.12 14.95
N GLY A 129 3.94 -7.43 13.91
CA GLY A 129 4.65 -6.15 13.97
C GLY A 129 3.67 -4.97 14.01
N HIS A 130 4.07 -3.85 13.40
CA HIS A 130 3.31 -2.60 13.36
C HIS A 130 2.71 -2.35 11.98
N VAL A 131 1.44 -1.96 11.94
CA VAL A 131 0.71 -1.73 10.70
C VAL A 131 0.17 -0.31 10.64
N TRP A 132 0.50 0.40 9.56
CA TRP A 132 -0.15 1.64 9.17
C TRP A 132 -1.11 1.36 8.02
N ILE A 133 -2.39 1.70 8.22
CA ILE A 133 -3.45 1.41 7.26
C ILE A 133 -4.46 2.56 7.25
N PRO A 134 -5.00 2.97 6.08
CA PRO A 134 -6.08 3.94 6.05
C PRO A 134 -7.33 3.40 6.76
N PRO A 135 -8.24 4.28 7.22
CA PRO A 135 -9.54 3.89 7.74
C PRO A 135 -10.26 2.92 6.80
N LEU A 136 -10.99 1.98 7.39
CA LEU A 136 -11.87 1.09 6.65
C LEU A 136 -13.03 1.89 6.04
N TYR A 137 -13.86 1.19 5.27
CA TYR A 137 -15.08 1.76 4.70
C TYR A 137 -15.89 2.56 5.74
N GLY A 138 -16.46 3.68 5.30
CA GLY A 138 -17.24 4.58 6.16
C GLY A 138 -16.41 5.36 7.19
N GLY A 139 -15.08 5.31 7.12
CA GLY A 139 -14.20 5.92 8.12
C GLY A 139 -14.05 5.09 9.40
N MET A 140 -14.42 3.81 9.35
CA MET A 140 -14.33 2.93 10.52
C MET A 140 -12.87 2.68 10.91
N THR A 141 -12.59 2.82 12.21
CA THR A 141 -11.28 2.62 12.82
C THR A 141 -11.42 1.73 14.06
N PRO A 142 -11.79 0.44 13.91
CA PRO A 142 -11.97 -0.45 15.05
C PRO A 142 -10.69 -0.56 15.87
N ASP A 143 -10.84 -0.77 17.18
CA ASP A 143 -9.69 -1.12 18.02
C ASP A 143 -9.28 -2.56 17.72
N VAL A 144 -8.11 -2.70 17.10
CA VAL A 144 -7.49 -3.97 16.69
C VAL A 144 -6.15 -4.18 17.40
N GLY A 145 -5.89 -3.40 18.46
CA GLY A 145 -4.69 -3.47 19.28
C GLY A 145 -3.68 -2.34 19.00
N SER A 146 -2.74 -2.17 19.93
CA SER A 146 -1.79 -1.05 19.98
C SER A 146 -0.82 -0.98 18.79
N ASN A 147 -0.66 -2.07 18.06
CA ASN A 147 0.26 -2.17 16.93
C ASN A 147 -0.31 -1.60 15.63
N TYR A 148 -1.59 -1.23 15.61
CA TYR A 148 -2.27 -0.71 14.43
C TYR A 148 -2.42 0.80 14.53
N HIS A 149 -2.06 1.44 13.44
CA HIS A 149 -1.99 2.89 13.32
C HIS A 149 -2.85 3.33 12.14
N TRP A 150 -4.00 3.92 12.44
CA TRP A 150 -4.90 4.45 11.42
C TRP A 150 -4.31 5.71 10.78
N ILE A 151 -4.12 5.69 9.46
CA ILE A 151 -3.54 6.81 8.72
C ILE A 151 -4.66 7.77 8.34
N ASN A 152 -4.70 8.93 8.99
CA ASN A 152 -5.62 9.99 8.60
C ASN A 152 -5.07 10.77 7.39
N THR A 153 -5.37 10.30 6.19
CA THR A 153 -4.98 10.93 4.92
C THR A 153 -6.15 10.86 3.93
N PRO A 154 -6.29 11.83 3.01
CA PRO A 154 -7.31 11.77 1.98
C PRO A 154 -7.15 10.52 1.10
N VAL A 155 -8.28 9.88 0.80
CA VAL A 155 -8.36 8.75 -0.14
C VAL A 155 -9.01 9.25 -1.43
N LEU A 156 -8.41 8.91 -2.57
CA LEU A 156 -9.02 9.17 -3.87
C LEU A 156 -10.17 8.17 -4.12
N ASN A 157 -11.35 8.46 -3.58
CA ASN A 157 -12.56 7.71 -3.89
C ASN A 157 -13.29 8.30 -5.13
N PRO A 158 -14.35 7.66 -5.65
CA PRO A 158 -15.03 8.13 -6.86
C PRO A 158 -15.74 9.48 -6.68
N SER A 159 -16.08 9.87 -5.45
CA SER A 159 -16.60 11.22 -5.16
C SER A 159 -15.53 12.28 -5.43
N MET A 160 -14.29 12.03 -4.98
CA MET A 160 -13.14 12.86 -5.33
C MET A 160 -12.86 12.78 -6.84
N GLY A 161 -12.92 11.59 -7.44
CA GLY A 161 -12.76 11.42 -8.89
C GLY A 161 -13.74 12.25 -9.72
N LYS A 162 -15.03 12.26 -9.34
CA LYS A 162 -16.06 13.12 -9.95
C LYS A 162 -15.79 14.61 -9.72
N LYS A 163 -15.42 15.00 -8.50
CA LYS A 163 -15.11 16.40 -8.15
C LYS A 163 -13.99 16.98 -9.00
N PHE A 164 -12.98 16.16 -9.32
CA PHE A 164 -11.82 16.58 -10.13
C PHE A 164 -11.92 16.18 -11.60
N ASN A 165 -13.09 15.66 -12.02
CA ASN A 165 -13.39 15.26 -13.40
C ASN A 165 -12.36 14.29 -14.00
N PHE A 166 -11.95 13.29 -13.23
CA PHE A 166 -11.10 12.22 -13.74
C PHE A 166 -11.94 11.23 -14.55
N THR A 167 -11.71 11.18 -15.87
CA THR A 167 -12.41 10.28 -16.80
C THR A 167 -11.64 8.96 -16.99
N LYS A 168 -12.37 7.89 -17.30
CA LYS A 168 -11.79 6.59 -17.68
C LYS A 168 -11.70 6.41 -19.21
N PRO A 169 -10.66 5.72 -19.70
CA PRO A 169 -9.42 5.37 -19.00
C PRO A 169 -8.65 6.64 -18.60
N VAL A 170 -7.87 6.59 -17.52
CA VAL A 170 -7.07 7.75 -17.09
C VAL A 170 -5.96 7.95 -18.12
N ASP A 171 -6.10 8.95 -18.97
CA ASP A 171 -5.06 9.36 -19.90
C ASP A 171 -3.88 10.04 -19.14
N ILE A 172 -2.81 10.38 -19.85
CA ILE A 172 -1.62 11.00 -19.25
C ILE A 172 -1.95 12.32 -18.56
N SER A 173 -2.88 13.11 -19.10
CA SER A 173 -3.27 14.41 -18.54
C SER A 173 -4.04 14.25 -17.23
N GLY A 174 -5.00 13.32 -17.21
CA GLY A 174 -5.73 12.91 -16.01
C GLY A 174 -4.80 12.33 -14.95
N ALA A 175 -3.83 11.51 -15.35
CA ALA A 175 -2.84 10.93 -14.45
C ALA A 175 -2.05 12.02 -13.72
N ASN A 176 -1.56 13.03 -14.44
CA ASN A 176 -0.78 14.12 -13.86
C ASN A 176 -1.58 14.92 -12.83
N LYS A 177 -2.83 15.29 -13.13
CA LYS A 177 -3.70 16.03 -12.19
C LYS A 177 -3.99 15.22 -10.93
N LEU A 178 -4.25 13.92 -11.09
CA LEU A 178 -4.50 13.00 -9.98
C LEU A 178 -3.27 12.89 -9.08
N ILE A 179 -2.09 12.72 -9.67
CA ILE A 179 -0.82 12.67 -8.94
C ILE A 179 -0.54 13.97 -8.20
N GLU A 180 -0.79 15.12 -8.83
CA GLU A 180 -0.66 16.42 -8.20
C GLU A 180 -1.59 16.56 -6.99
N TRP A 181 -2.83 16.09 -7.11
CA TRP A 181 -3.75 16.03 -5.97
C TRP A 181 -3.21 15.13 -4.85
N LEU A 182 -2.77 13.91 -5.16
CA LEU A 182 -2.21 12.98 -4.17
C LEU A 182 -0.98 13.55 -3.46
N ARG A 183 -0.16 14.35 -4.14
CA ARG A 183 1.00 15.02 -3.54
C ARG A 183 0.64 16.09 -2.52
N ASN A 184 -0.45 16.80 -2.78
CA ASN A 184 -0.92 17.92 -1.96
C ASN A 184 -1.91 17.49 -0.86
N ALA A 185 -2.33 16.22 -0.87
CA ALA A 185 -3.25 15.59 0.07
C ALA A 185 -2.59 15.09 1.36
#